data_AF-A0A3B9VRR3-F1
#
_entry.id   AF-A0A3B9VRR3-F1
#
_cell.length_a   1.000
_cell.length_b   1.000
_cell.length_c   1.000
_cell.angle_alpha   90.00
_cell.angle_beta   90.00
_cell.angle_gamma   90.00
#
_symmetry.space_group_name_H-M   'P 1'
#
loop_
_entity.id
_entity.type
_entity.pdbx_description
1 polymer ?
#
loop_
_entity_poly.entity_id
_entity_poly.type
_entity_poly.pdbx_seq_one_letter_code
_entity_poly.pdbx_strand_id
1 'polypeptide(L)'
;MDLSSTDALIIVDMQNDYCSDGSVPVAGAAALVKTLSDLSRRVMSRGRRVQVTQDWHTDKHLSFSENGGTWPQHFVQGTKGAELHSELNLPVGS
;
A
#
# COMPACT_ATOMS: atom_id res chain seq x y z
N MET A 1 -20.69 -5.82 -8.88
CA MET A 1 -20.18 -4.50 -8.46
C MET A 1 -20.56 -3.55 -9.57
N ASP A 2 -21.54 -2.72 -9.27
CA ASP A 2 -21.99 -1.67 -10.17
C ASP A 2 -21.12 -0.45 -9.88
N LEU A 3 -20.35 -0.02 -10.88
CA LEU A 3 -19.45 1.12 -10.79
C LEU A 3 -19.95 2.20 -11.73
N SER A 4 -20.06 3.42 -11.24
CA SER A 4 -20.45 4.61 -11.99
C SER A 4 -19.26 5.22 -12.75
N SER A 5 -19.54 6.22 -13.58
CA SER A 5 -18.48 6.91 -14.33
C SER A 5 -17.49 7.69 -13.44
N THR A 6 -17.86 7.95 -12.18
CA THR A 6 -17.09 8.76 -11.22
C THR A 6 -16.37 7.93 -10.17
N ASP A 7 -16.49 6.59 -10.22
CA ASP A 7 -15.88 5.72 -9.22
C ASP A 7 -14.41 5.41 -9.54
N ALA A 8 -13.62 5.23 -8.48
CA ALA A 8 -12.23 4.80 -8.54
C ALA A 8 -11.91 3.89 -7.34
N LEU A 9 -10.87 3.06 -7.49
CA LEU A 9 -10.26 2.31 -6.40
C LEU A 9 -8.97 3.00 -5.98
N ILE A 10 -8.81 3.26 -4.68
CA ILE A 10 -7.55 3.71 -4.10
C ILE A 10 -7.09 2.61 -3.13
N ILE A 11 -5.93 2.02 -3.40
CA ILE A 11 -5.28 1.08 -2.49
C ILE A 11 -4.32 1.88 -1.64
N VAL A 12 -4.61 1.94 -0.34
CA VAL A 12 -3.82 2.73 0.59
C VAL A 12 -2.73 1.85 1.21
N ASP A 13 -1.49 2.22 0.92
CA ASP A 13 -0.27 1.80 1.61
C ASP A 13 -0.13 0.28 1.77
N MET A 14 -0.35 -0.49 0.70
CA MET A 14 -0.14 -1.94 0.75
C MET A 14 1.36 -2.27 0.60
N GLN A 15 2.17 -1.79 1.56
CA GLN A 15 3.63 -1.88 1.64
C GLN A 15 4.09 -2.96 2.61
N ASN A 16 5.34 -3.42 2.43
CA ASN A 16 5.91 -4.52 3.21
C ASN A 16 5.96 -4.24 4.72
N ASP A 17 6.19 -3.00 5.14
CA ASP A 17 6.29 -2.65 6.57
C ASP A 17 4.96 -2.84 7.34
N TYR A 18 3.82 -2.90 6.64
CA TYR A 18 2.53 -3.29 7.24
C TYR A 18 2.29 -4.81 7.26
N CYS A 19 3.15 -5.63 6.64
CA CYS A 19 3.01 -7.08 6.60
C CYS A 19 3.75 -7.76 7.77
N SER A 20 3.57 -9.08 7.92
CA SER A 20 3.95 -9.87 9.11
C SER A 20 5.40 -9.71 9.59
N ASP A 21 6.31 -9.43 8.67
CA ASP A 21 7.75 -9.25 8.92
C ASP A 21 8.20 -7.79 8.81
N GLY A 22 7.25 -6.87 8.75
CA GLY A 22 7.45 -5.43 8.63
C GLY A 22 7.68 -4.73 9.97
N SER A 23 8.06 -3.46 9.90
CA SER A 23 8.35 -2.63 11.07
C SER A 23 7.09 -2.23 11.87
N VAL A 24 5.92 -2.20 11.22
CA VAL A 24 4.62 -1.83 11.81
C VAL A 24 3.52 -2.80 11.35
N PRO A 25 3.62 -4.10 11.69
CA PRO A 25 2.77 -5.14 11.11
C PRO A 25 1.30 -4.93 11.50
N VAL A 26 0.42 -5.01 10.51
CA VAL A 26 -1.04 -4.99 10.68
C VAL A 26 -1.56 -6.42 10.51
N ALA A 27 -2.27 -6.91 11.52
CA ALA A 27 -2.83 -8.26 11.51
C ALA A 27 -3.72 -8.48 10.29
N GLY A 28 -3.37 -9.49 9.47
CA GLY A 28 -4.12 -9.87 8.28
C GLY A 28 -3.84 -9.03 7.02
N ALA A 29 -2.96 -8.03 7.06
CA ALA A 29 -2.69 -7.17 5.90
C ALA A 29 -2.21 -7.96 4.67
N ALA A 30 -1.26 -8.89 4.86
CA ALA A 30 -0.75 -9.74 3.77
C ALA A 30 -1.86 -10.58 3.09
N ALA A 31 -2.91 -10.98 3.83
CA ALA A 31 -4.01 -11.76 3.27
C ALA A 31 -4.89 -10.94 2.30
N LEU A 32 -4.83 -9.60 2.36
CA LEU A 32 -5.58 -8.72 1.46
C LEU A 32 -4.95 -8.60 0.07
N VAL A 33 -3.66 -8.87 -0.08
CA VAL A 33 -2.89 -8.60 -1.30
C VAL A 33 -3.52 -9.24 -2.54
N LYS A 34 -3.93 -10.51 -2.44
CA LYS A 34 -4.61 -11.20 -3.54
C LYS A 34 -5.97 -10.58 -3.85
N THR A 35 -6.74 -10.25 -2.83
CA THR A 35 -8.07 -9.62 -2.97
C THR A 35 -7.97 -8.25 -3.63
N LEU A 36 -6.99 -7.43 -3.24
CA LEU A 36 -6.73 -6.11 -3.82
C LEU A 36 -6.28 -6.21 -5.29
N SER A 37 -5.44 -7.19 -5.62
CA SER A 37 -5.03 -7.47 -6.99
C SER A 37 -6.23 -7.89 -7.87
N ASP A 38 -7.08 -8.79 -7.36
CA ASP A 38 -8.30 -9.23 -8.04
C ASP A 38 -9.30 -8.09 -8.21
N LEU A 39 -9.46 -7.23 -7.20
CA LEU A 39 -10.35 -6.07 -7.25
C LEU A 39 -9.85 -5.03 -8.26
N SER A 40 -8.55 -4.73 -8.27
CA SER A 40 -7.92 -3.79 -9.21
C SER A 40 -8.19 -4.19 -10.66
N ARG A 41 -8.02 -5.48 -10.99
CA ARG A 41 -8.35 -6.01 -12.32
C ARG A 41 -9.82 -5.81 -12.68
N ARG A 42 -10.75 -6.07 -11.76
CA ARG A 42 -12.20 -5.92 -11.99
C ARG A 42 -12.65 -4.48 -12.15
N VAL A 43 -11.97 -3.55 -11.47
CA VAL A 43 -12.22 -2.10 -11.54
C VAL A 43 -11.71 -1.56 -12.89
N MET A 44 -10.47 -1.87 -13.26
CA MET A 44 -9.93 -1.45 -14.55
C MET A 44 -10.64 -2.07 -15.75
N SER A 45 -11.09 -3.34 -15.66
CA SER A 45 -11.87 -3.96 -16.73
C SER A 45 -13.23 -3.28 -16.99
N ARG A 46 -13.67 -2.40 -16.09
CA ARG A 46 -14.87 -1.54 -16.24
C ARG A 46 -14.53 -0.11 -16.67
N GLY A 47 -13.29 0.13 -17.10
CA GLY A 47 -12.80 1.45 -17.49
C GLY A 47 -12.72 2.44 -16.33
N ARG A 48 -12.63 1.95 -15.09
CA ARG A 48 -12.45 2.79 -13.89
C ARG A 48 -10.97 2.87 -13.51
N ARG A 49 -10.59 3.92 -12.77
CA ARG A 49 -9.22 4.12 -12.32
C ARG A 49 -8.90 3.30 -11.08
N VAL A 50 -7.68 2.79 -11.03
CA VAL A 50 -7.02 2.29 -9.81
C VAL A 50 -5.87 3.24 -9.53
N GLN A 51 -5.65 3.58 -8.26
CA GLN A 51 -4.49 4.33 -7.78
C GLN A 51 -3.96 3.66 -6.52
N VAL A 52 -2.67 3.80 -6.28
CA VAL A 52 -2.02 3.24 -5.08
C VAL A 52 -1.22 4.33 -4.40
N THR A 53 -1.33 4.42 -3.08
CA THR A 53 -0.52 5.31 -2.25
C THR A 53 0.57 4.54 -1.55
N GLN A 54 1.61 5.26 -1.16
CA GLN A 54 2.69 4.77 -0.34
C GLN A 54 3.09 5.86 0.64
N ASP A 55 3.31 5.48 1.89
CA ASP A 55 4.17 6.26 2.75
C ASP A 55 5.60 6.21 2.22
N TRP A 56 6.30 7.34 2.24
CA TRP A 56 7.59 7.50 1.60
C TRP A 56 8.50 8.40 2.44
N HIS A 57 8.94 7.89 3.59
CA HIS A 57 9.62 8.65 4.64
C HIS A 57 11.14 8.80 4.43
N THR A 58 11.69 9.97 4.70
CA THR A 58 13.15 10.09 4.90
C THR A 58 13.58 9.30 6.13
N ASP A 59 14.87 8.93 6.22
CA ASP A 59 15.43 8.20 7.37
C ASP A 59 15.27 8.93 8.72
N LYS A 60 15.08 10.24 8.69
CA LYS A 60 14.87 11.10 9.87
C LYS A 60 13.47 11.71 9.96
N HIS A 61 12.45 10.99 9.48
CA HIS A 61 11.10 11.51 9.51
C HIS A 61 10.61 11.79 10.95
N LEU A 62 9.85 12.87 11.12
CA LEU A 62 9.42 13.37 12.43
C LEU A 62 8.44 12.44 13.14
N SER A 63 7.79 11.51 12.42
CA SER A 63 6.90 10.52 13.03
C SER A 63 7.65 9.42 13.79
N PHE A 64 8.97 9.28 13.57
CA PHE A 64 9.78 8.24 14.18
C PHE A 64 10.12 8.56 15.63
N SER A 65 10.14 7.55 16.50
CA SER A 65 10.41 7.66 17.93
C SER A 65 11.81 8.22 18.23
N GLU A 66 12.78 7.90 17.38
CA GLU A 66 14.14 8.46 17.43
C GLU A 66 14.16 9.99 17.21
N ASN A 67 13.14 10.54 16.55
CA ASN A 67 12.97 11.96 16.26
C ASN A 67 11.83 12.62 17.09
N GLY A 68 11.38 11.95 18.17
CA GLY A 68 10.35 12.46 19.07
C GLY A 68 8.90 12.13 18.67
N GLY A 69 8.71 11.30 17.64
CA GLY A 69 7.41 10.77 17.24
C GLY A 69 6.98 9.53 18.02
N THR A 70 5.91 8.88 17.58
CA THR A 70 5.30 7.72 18.27
C THR A 70 5.55 6.39 17.57
N TRP A 71 6.02 6.41 16.33
CA TRP A 71 6.17 5.20 15.52
C TRP A 71 7.62 4.75 15.48
N PRO A 72 7.93 3.45 15.37
CA PRO A 72 9.27 3.02 15.00
C PRO A 72 9.63 3.53 13.59
N GLN A 73 10.88 3.43 13.16
CA GLN A 73 11.23 3.71 11.77
C GLN A 73 10.49 2.72 10.83
N HIS A 74 9.89 3.25 9.76
CA HIS A 74 9.06 2.50 8.82
C HIS A 74 8.99 3.26 7.47
N PHE A 75 8.63 2.57 6.39
CA PHE A 75 8.41 3.12 5.04
C PHE A 75 9.54 4.04 4.54
N VAL A 76 10.78 3.75 4.92
CA VAL A 76 11.92 4.59 4.53
C VAL A 76 12.23 4.43 3.05
N GLN A 77 12.37 5.55 2.36
CA GLN A 77 12.61 5.61 0.91
C GLN A 77 13.77 4.70 0.48
N GLY A 78 13.54 3.90 -0.57
CA GLY A 78 14.54 2.99 -1.12
C GLY A 78 14.82 1.73 -0.28
N THR A 79 14.10 1.51 0.81
CA THR A 79 14.18 0.27 1.60
C THR A 79 13.09 -0.71 1.18
N LYS A 80 13.33 -2.01 1.44
CA LYS A 80 12.33 -3.07 1.22
C LYS A 80 11.02 -2.80 1.97
N GLY A 81 11.08 -2.20 3.16
CA GLY A 81 9.89 -1.89 3.97
C GLY A 81 8.92 -0.94 3.26
N ALA A 82 9.45 0.01 2.49
CA ALA A 82 8.67 0.98 1.73
C ALA A 82 8.17 0.48 0.37
N GLU A 83 8.69 -0.63 -0.14
CA GLU A 83 8.17 -1.22 -1.38
C GLU A 83 6.73 -1.71 -1.18
N LEU A 84 5.91 -1.58 -2.23
CA LEU A 84 4.64 -2.27 -2.31
C LEU A 84 4.86 -3.78 -2.13
N HIS A 85 3.89 -4.47 -1.53
CA HIS A 85 4.00 -5.91 -1.34
C HIS A 85 4.22 -6.61 -2.67
N SER A 86 5.22 -7.49 -2.76
CA SER A 86 5.67 -8.10 -4.02
C SER A 86 4.58 -8.89 -4.77
N GLU A 87 3.60 -9.43 -4.05
CA GLU A 87 2.46 -10.15 -4.64
C GLU A 87 1.29 -9.25 -5.04
N LEU A 88 1.37 -7.93 -4.81
CA LEU A 88 0.37 -6.95 -5.22
C LEU A 88 0.45 -6.73 -6.74
N ASN A 89 -0.27 -7.56 -7.47
CA ASN A 89 -0.26 -7.60 -8.93
C ASN A 89 -1.27 -6.61 -9.51
N LEU A 90 -0.81 -5.38 -9.71
CA LEU A 90 -1.58 -4.28 -10.28
C LEU A 90 -1.57 -4.32 -11.82
N PRO A 91 -2.69 -4.00 -12.50
CA PRO A 91 -2.68 -3.85 -13.95
C PRO A 91 -1.84 -2.65 -14.40
N VAL A 92 -1.31 -2.69 -15.63
CA VAL A 92 -0.56 -1.58 -16.22
C VAL A 92 -1.41 -0.31 -16.27
N GLY A 93 -0.85 0.80 -15.79
CA GLY A 93 -1.54 2.10 -15.72
C GLY A 93 -2.38 2.30 -14.45
N SER A 94 -2.21 1.44 -13.45
CA SER A 94 -2.61 1.71 -12.05
C SER A 94 -1.73 2.78 -11.42
#